data_AF-A0A2E4GZK7-F1
#
_entry.id   AF-A0A2E4GZK7-F1
#
_cell.length_a   1.000
_cell.length_b   1.000
_cell.length_c   1.000
_cell.angle_alpha   90.00
_cell.angle_beta   90.00
_cell.angle_gamma   90.00
#
_symmetry.space_group_name_H-M   'P 1'
#
loop_
_entity.id
_entity.type
_entity.pdbx_description
1 polymer ?
#
loop_
_entity_poly.entity_id
_entity_poly.type
_entity_poly.pdbx_seq_one_letter_code
_entity_poly.pdbx_strand_id
1 'polypeptide(L)'
;RNSAGVIFLLTIAVFGAGLICLSQASTLITVLSAVFLASICAATCDILSQSMLQLSVSNALRGRAMGIWVLALGFGPLGHLELGTIAESMDLTTGLLINGCALTVIACITAVAVPRLRNL
;
A
#
# COMPACT_ATOMS: atom_id res chain seq x y z
N ARG A 1 7.88 -23.04 -1.49
CA ARG A 1 7.32 -22.10 -2.49
C ARG A 1 6.71 -20.97 -1.67
N ASN A 2 7.46 -19.88 -1.47
CA ASN A 2 6.94 -18.80 -0.65
C ASN A 2 5.76 -18.16 -1.38
N SER A 3 4.66 -17.99 -0.64
CA SER A 3 3.47 -17.30 -1.12
C SER A 3 3.47 -15.82 -0.74
N ALA A 4 4.55 -15.34 -0.10
CA ALA A 4 4.62 -14.02 0.51
C ALA A 4 4.41 -12.91 -0.52
N GLY A 5 5.08 -12.99 -1.67
CA GLY A 5 4.88 -12.01 -2.74
C GLY A 5 3.50 -12.05 -3.38
N VAL A 6 2.85 -13.22 -3.44
CA VAL A 6 1.46 -13.33 -3.94
C VAL A 6 0.48 -12.72 -2.94
N ILE A 7 0.66 -12.98 -1.64
CA ILE A 7 -0.16 -12.39 -0.58
C ILE A 7 0.01 -10.87 -0.60
N PHE A 8 1.24 -10.36 -0.75
CA PHE A 8 1.50 -8.92 -0.84
C PHE A 8 0.77 -8.25 -2.00
N LEU A 9 0.84 -8.83 -3.21
CA LEU A 9 0.12 -8.31 -4.37
C LEU A 9 -1.40 -8.31 -4.16
N LEU A 10 -1.94 -9.37 -3.55
CA LEU A 10 -3.37 -9.45 -3.23
C LEU A 10 -3.75 -8.39 -2.19
N THR A 11 -2.96 -8.20 -1.14
CA THR A 11 -3.21 -7.18 -0.11
C THR A 11 -3.23 -5.77 -0.71
N ILE A 12 -2.29 -5.42 -1.58
CA ILE A 12 -2.28 -4.10 -2.25
C ILE A 12 -3.52 -3.92 -3.14
N ALA A 13 -3.90 -4.97 -3.90
CA ALA A 13 -5.08 -4.91 -4.74
C ALA A 13 -6.37 -4.72 -3.93
N VAL A 14 -6.52 -5.45 -2.82
CA VAL A 14 -7.65 -5.31 -1.88
C VAL A 14 -7.64 -3.93 -1.23
N PHE A 15 -6.46 -3.39 -0.91
CA PHE A 15 -6.33 -2.06 -0.35
C PHE A 15 -6.80 -0.99 -1.33
N GLY A 16 -6.36 -1.04 -2.59
CA GLY A 16 -6.79 -0.10 -3.63
C GLY A 16 -8.29 -0.16 -3.88
N ALA A 17 -8.84 -1.37 -4.00
CA ALA A 17 -10.29 -1.56 -4.12
C ALA A 17 -11.06 -1.05 -2.89
N GLY A 18 -10.50 -1.22 -1.69
CA GLY A 18 -11.04 -0.71 -0.44
C GLY A 18 -11.11 0.81 -0.41
N LEU A 19 -10.08 1.51 -0.91
CA LEU A 19 -10.08 2.98 -1.02
C LEU A 19 -11.11 3.49 -2.04
N ILE A 20 -11.27 2.81 -3.19
CA ILE A 20 -12.30 3.13 -4.17
C ILE A 20 -13.70 2.94 -3.58
N CYS A 21 -13.91 1.88 -2.80
CA CYS A 21 -15.17 1.63 -2.09
C CYS A 21 -15.42 2.68 -1.01
N LEU A 22 -14.40 3.05 -0.23
CA LEU A 22 -14.48 4.08 0.81
C LEU A 22 -14.81 5.46 0.23
N SER A 23 -14.37 5.76 -0.99
CA SER A 23 -14.72 7.00 -1.71
C SER A 23 -16.24 7.13 -1.90
N GLN A 24 -16.97 6.01 -2.04
CA GLN A 24 -18.43 5.99 -2.24
C GLN A 24 -19.23 5.88 -0.94
N ALA A 25 -18.56 5.80 0.22
CA ALA A 25 -19.23 5.55 1.49
C ALA A 25 -19.92 6.82 2.02
N SER A 26 -21.24 6.75 2.22
CA SER A 26 -22.05 7.87 2.76
C SER A 26 -22.48 7.70 4.21
N THR A 27 -22.41 6.48 4.76
CA THR A 27 -22.84 6.16 6.13
C THR A 27 -21.65 5.91 7.04
N LEU A 28 -21.74 6.35 8.30
CA LEU A 28 -20.69 6.19 9.32
C LEU A 28 -20.21 4.73 9.46
N ILE A 29 -21.15 3.78 9.47
CA ILE A 29 -20.85 2.35 9.60
C ILE A 29 -20.01 1.87 8.40
N THR A 30 -20.36 2.28 7.19
CA THR A 30 -19.65 1.93 5.96
C THR A 30 -18.23 2.50 5.96
N VAL A 31 -18.09 3.78 6.35
CA VAL A 31 -16.78 4.43 6.50
C VAL A 31 -15.90 3.70 7.52
N LEU A 32 -16.43 3.41 8.72
CA LEU A 32 -15.67 2.71 9.76
C LEU A 32 -15.24 1.31 9.31
N SER A 33 -16.13 0.57 8.66
CA SER A 33 -15.82 -0.77 8.14
C SER A 33 -14.71 -0.75 7.09
N ALA A 34 -14.73 0.24 6.20
CA ALA A 34 -13.74 0.38 5.15
C ALA A 34 -12.40 0.90 5.69
N VAL A 35 -12.40 1.82 6.67
CA VAL A 35 -11.18 2.26 7.37
C VAL A 35 -10.56 1.10 8.16
N PHE A 36 -11.37 0.26 8.81
CA PHE A 36 -10.89 -0.94 9.48
C PHE A 36 -10.22 -1.91 8.50
N LEU A 37 -10.86 -2.18 7.35
CA LEU A 37 -10.28 -3.02 6.30
C LEU A 37 -8.99 -2.43 5.72
N ALA A 38 -8.97 -1.13 5.46
CA ALA A 38 -7.79 -0.39 4.99
C ALA A 38 -6.64 -0.50 5.99
N SER A 39 -6.93 -0.40 7.29
CA SER A 39 -5.93 -0.51 8.36
C SER A 39 -5.30 -1.91 8.42
N ILE A 40 -6.11 -2.96 8.26
CA ILE A 40 -5.61 -4.34 8.17
C ILE A 40 -4.70 -4.51 6.96
N CYS A 41 -5.11 -3.97 5.80
CA CYS A 41 -4.31 -4.06 4.58
C CYS A 41 -2.99 -3.29 4.72
N ALA A 42 -3.03 -2.08 5.26
CA ALA A 42 -1.85 -1.27 5.50
C ALA A 42 -0.85 -1.97 6.43
N ALA A 43 -1.30 -2.49 7.57
CA ALA A 43 -0.46 -3.24 8.49
C ALA A 43 0.14 -4.50 7.85
N THR A 44 -0.66 -5.22 7.06
CA THR A 44 -0.21 -6.43 6.35
C THR A 44 0.84 -6.09 5.28
N CYS A 45 0.62 -5.04 4.49
CA CYS A 45 1.59 -4.56 3.50
C CYS A 45 2.91 -4.16 4.15
N ASP A 46 2.87 -3.46 5.29
CA ASP A 46 4.05 -3.02 6.03
C ASP A 46 4.88 -4.23 6.52
N ILE A 47 4.23 -5.18 7.19
CA ILE A 47 4.89 -6.40 7.69
C ILE A 47 5.49 -7.23 6.55
N LEU A 48 4.74 -7.42 5.45
CA LEU A 48 5.20 -8.18 4.30
C LEU A 48 6.38 -7.48 3.60
N SER A 49 6.32 -6.17 3.42
CA SER A 49 7.39 -5.40 2.79
C SER A 49 8.70 -5.52 3.58
N GLN A 50 8.63 -5.33 4.91
CA GLN A 50 9.79 -5.48 5.79
C GLN A 50 10.34 -6.91 5.76
N SER A 51 9.45 -7.91 5.83
CA SER A 51 9.83 -9.33 5.81
C SER A 51 10.50 -9.72 4.49
N MET A 52 9.91 -9.36 3.35
CA MET A 52 10.45 -9.65 2.02
C MET A 52 11.79 -8.97 1.80
N LEU A 53 11.93 -7.72 2.25
CA LEU A 53 13.17 -6.96 2.14
C LEU A 53 14.30 -7.62 2.96
N GLN A 54 14.02 -8.07 4.19
CA GLN A 54 15.01 -8.76 5.03
C GLN A 54 15.36 -10.17 4.54
N LEU A 55 14.43 -10.86 3.89
CA LEU A 55 14.63 -12.19 3.30
C LEU A 55 15.40 -12.12 1.97
N SER A 56 15.33 -10.99 1.27
CA SER A 56 16.01 -10.79 -0.02
C SER A 56 17.50 -10.45 0.12
N VAL A 57 17.99 -10.22 1.34
CA VAL A 57 19.37 -9.85 1.63
C VAL A 57 20.02 -10.81 2.63
N SER A 58 21.35 -10.91 2.59
CA SER A 58 22.11 -11.67 3.59
C SER A 58 22.03 -11.03 4.98
N ASN A 59 22.22 -11.83 6.04
CA ASN A 59 22.12 -11.37 7.43
C ASN A 59 22.97 -10.12 7.71
N ALA A 60 24.18 -10.03 7.14
CA ALA A 60 25.09 -8.91 7.33
C ALA A 60 24.56 -7.59 6.72
N LEU A 61 23.66 -7.65 5.74
CA LEU A 61 23.14 -6.49 5.02
C LEU A 61 21.74 -6.06 5.51
N ARG A 62 21.10 -6.80 6.42
CA ARG A 62 19.74 -6.49 6.91
C ARG A 62 19.63 -5.11 7.52
N GLY A 63 20.64 -4.65 8.27
CA GLY A 63 20.67 -3.29 8.82
C GLY A 63 20.69 -2.21 7.73
N ARG A 64 21.45 -2.41 6.64
CA ARG A 64 21.50 -1.48 5.50
C ARG A 64 20.18 -1.50 4.73
N ALA A 65 19.60 -2.68 4.54
CA ALA A 65 18.35 -2.85 3.83
C ALA A 65 17.20 -2.16 4.60
N MET A 66 17.10 -2.39 5.92
CA MET A 66 16.13 -1.67 6.76
C MET A 66 16.42 -0.17 6.86
N GLY A 67 17.68 0.26 6.76
CA GLY A 67 18.02 1.68 6.63
C GLY A 67 17.42 2.33 5.38
N ILE A 68 17.43 1.63 4.23
CA ILE A 68 16.77 2.08 3.00
C ILE A 68 15.25 2.12 3.18
N TRP A 69 14.67 1.13 3.88
CA TRP A 69 13.24 1.14 4.22
C TRP A 69 12.85 2.39 5.03
N VAL A 70 13.61 2.72 6.08
CA VAL A 70 13.37 3.93 6.89
C VAL A 70 13.55 5.21 6.08
N LEU A 71 14.57 5.26 5.21
CA LEU A 71 14.74 6.38 4.28
C LEU A 71 13.52 6.55 3.36
N ALA A 72 12.95 5.45 2.86
CA ALA A 72 11.74 5.48 2.04
C ALA A 72 10.52 5.99 2.83
N LEU A 73 10.35 5.59 4.09
CA LEU A 73 9.31 6.13 4.98
C LEU A 73 9.44 7.65 5.18
N GLY A 74 10.65 8.20 5.09
CA GLY A 74 10.91 9.65 5.14
C GLY A 74 10.20 10.46 4.04
N PHE A 75 9.77 9.82 2.94
CA PHE A 75 8.98 10.46 1.89
C PHE A 75 7.47 10.48 2.19
N GLY A 76 7.00 9.83 3.25
CA GLY A 76 5.59 9.80 3.67
C GLY A 76 4.90 11.17 3.73
N PRO A 77 5.55 12.25 4.23
CA PRO A 77 4.95 13.59 4.24
C PRO A 77 4.54 14.11 2.86
N LEU A 78 5.20 13.69 1.77
CA LEU A 78 4.81 14.11 0.42
C LEU A 78 3.42 13.58 0.04
N GLY A 79 3.08 12.35 0.44
CA GLY A 79 1.74 11.80 0.21
C GLY A 79 0.66 12.54 1.01
N HIS A 80 0.99 13.00 2.22
CA HIS A 80 0.07 13.83 3.00
C HIS A 80 -0.15 15.20 2.37
N LEU A 81 0.89 15.82 1.80
CA LEU A 81 0.77 17.07 1.06
C LEU A 81 -0.07 16.89 -0.21
N GLU A 82 0.18 15.83 -0.98
CA GLU A 82 -0.62 15.46 -2.14
C GLU A 82 -2.11 15.35 -1.76
N LEU A 83 -2.44 14.48 -0.79
CA LEU A 83 -3.82 14.27 -0.39
C LEU A 83 -4.47 15.53 0.19
N GLY A 84 -3.72 16.33 0.96
CA GLY A 84 -4.18 17.60 1.51
C GLY A 84 -4.55 18.61 0.41
N THR A 85 -3.69 18.77 -0.60
CA THR A 85 -3.95 19.68 -1.72
C THR A 85 -5.15 19.26 -2.57
N ILE A 86 -5.33 17.95 -2.79
CA ILE A 86 -6.50 17.44 -3.52
C ILE A 86 -7.77 17.63 -2.68
N ALA A 87 -7.70 17.37 -1.38
CA ALA A 87 -8.84 17.53 -0.48
C ALA A 87 -9.30 19.00 -0.38
N GLU A 88 -8.37 19.96 -0.42
CA GLU A 88 -8.70 21.39 -0.42
C GLU A 88 -9.33 21.85 -1.75
N SER A 89 -8.90 21.29 -2.88
CA SER A 89 -9.29 21.76 -4.22
C SER A 89 -10.46 21.03 -4.87
N MET A 90 -10.64 19.73 -4.62
CA MET A 90 -11.59 18.86 -5.34
C MET A 90 -12.39 17.89 -4.45
N ASP A 91 -12.30 18.02 -3.12
CA ASP A 91 -12.87 17.13 -2.10
C ASP A 91 -12.07 15.84 -1.80
N LEU A 92 -12.25 15.36 -0.56
CA LEU A 92 -11.61 14.15 -0.03
C LEU A 92 -11.96 12.89 -0.83
N THR A 93 -13.20 12.79 -1.30
CA THR A 93 -13.71 11.68 -2.12
C THR A 93 -12.86 11.47 -3.37
N THR A 94 -12.53 12.57 -4.06
CA THR A 94 -11.72 12.56 -5.29
C THR A 94 -10.28 12.12 -4.98
N GLY A 95 -9.70 12.64 -3.89
CA GLY A 95 -8.36 12.25 -3.45
C GLY A 95 -8.24 10.76 -3.12
N LEU A 96 -9.27 10.21 -2.47
CA LEU A 96 -9.34 8.79 -2.13
C LEU A 96 -9.48 7.91 -3.38
N LEU A 97 -10.25 8.35 -4.37
CA LEU A 97 -10.45 7.63 -5.62
C LEU A 97 -9.17 7.61 -6.46
N ILE A 98 -8.48 8.74 -6.57
CA ILE A 98 -7.19 8.86 -7.25
C ILE A 98 -6.16 7.91 -6.61
N ASN A 99 -6.03 7.96 -5.28
CA ASN A 99 -5.09 7.11 -4.55
C ASN A 99 -5.45 5.61 -4.65
N GLY A 100 -6.73 5.26 -4.56
CA GLY A 100 -7.20 3.89 -4.76
C GLY A 100 -6.87 3.36 -6.15
N CYS A 101 -7.17 4.13 -7.20
CA CYS A 101 -6.83 3.81 -8.59
C CYS A 101 -5.32 3.67 -8.79
N ALA A 102 -4.52 4.62 -8.28
CA ALA A 102 -3.07 4.59 -8.36
C ALA A 102 -2.51 3.31 -7.70
N LEU A 103 -3.01 2.94 -6.53
CA LEU A 103 -2.58 1.74 -5.81
C LEU A 103 -2.93 0.46 -6.57
N THR A 104 -4.12 0.38 -7.17
CA THR A 104 -4.52 -0.74 -8.04
C THR A 104 -3.64 -0.84 -9.29
N VAL A 105 -3.34 0.29 -9.93
CA VAL A 105 -2.43 0.33 -11.09
C VAL A 105 -1.03 -0.14 -10.71
N ILE A 106 -0.50 0.31 -9.57
CA ILE A 106 0.80 -0.13 -9.06
C ILE A 106 0.79 -1.64 -8.80
N ALA A 107 -0.28 -2.18 -8.20
CA ALA A 107 -0.41 -3.63 -7.99
C ALA A 107 -0.37 -4.40 -9.32
N CYS A 108 -1.13 -3.95 -10.33
CA CYS A 108 -1.15 -4.55 -11.66
C CYS A 108 0.23 -4.48 -12.35
N ILE A 109 0.86 -3.31 -12.36
CA ILE A 109 2.19 -3.12 -12.95
C ILE A 109 3.21 -4.03 -12.25
N THR A 110 3.21 -4.06 -10.92
CA THR A 110 4.15 -4.88 -10.15
C THR A 110 3.95 -6.37 -10.41
N ALA A 111 2.69 -6.81 -10.52
CA ALA A 111 2.35 -8.20 -10.81
C ALA A 111 2.84 -8.67 -12.19
N VAL A 112 2.88 -7.76 -13.18
CA VAL A 112 3.31 -8.06 -14.56
C VAL A 112 4.81 -7.86 -14.75
N ALA A 113 5.35 -6.72 -14.30
CA ALA A 113 6.72 -6.30 -14.55
C ALA A 113 7.75 -6.97 -13.63
N VAL A 114 7.35 -7.45 -12.45
CA VAL A 114 8.26 -8.06 -11.47
C VAL A 114 7.84 -9.51 -11.17
N PRO A 115 7.94 -10.44 -12.14
CA PRO A 115 7.54 -11.84 -11.94
C PRO A 115 8.38 -12.55 -10.88
N ARG A 116 9.60 -12.06 -10.61
CA ARG A 116 10.44 -12.53 -9.48
C ARG A 116 9.78 -12.31 -8.13
N LEU A 117 8.96 -11.26 -7.97
CA LEU A 117 8.25 -10.98 -6.73
C LEU A 117 7.27 -12.10 -6.38
N ARG A 118 6.66 -12.74 -7.39
CA ARG A 118 5.68 -13.84 -7.21
C ARG A 118 6.32 -15.12 -6.67
N ASN A 119 7.64 -15.23 -6.75
CA ASN A 119 8.40 -16.42 -6.34
C ASN A 119 9.13 -16.21 -4.98
N LEU A 120 9.01 -15.03 -4.38
CA LEU A 120 9.55 -14.64 -3.07
C LEU A 120 8.60 -14.93 -1.92
#